data_AF-M3GEX1-F1
#
_entry.id   AF-M3GEX1-F1
#
_cell.length_a   1.000
_cell.length_b   1.000
_cell.length_c   1.000
_cell.angle_alpha   90.00
_cell.angle_beta   90.00
_cell.angle_gamma   90.00
#
_symmetry.space_group_name_H-M   'P 1'
#
loop_
_entity.id
_entity.type
_entity.pdbx_description
1 polymer ?
#
loop_
_entity_poly.entity_id
_entity_poly.type
_entity_poly.pdbx_seq_one_letter_code
_entity_poly.pdbx_strand_id
1 'polypeptide(L)'
;MIFNSAVFIYFFLVVLAVCYFFAVRKTSRTIQNLFLLIASYIFYGWWDWIFLILIVFVSVSNFYIALLMEQKESIRGHLLFLAVVIDMGILGFFKYYNFFIENLSTILKTSAVFLGAQNSTLFRDDIFLQIILPVGISFLRSKPFLT
;
A
#
# COMPACT_ATOMS: atom_id res chain seq x y z
N MET A 1 -3.78 2.70 -12.63
CA MET A 1 -3.42 3.69 -13.68
C MET A 1 -2.19 4.45 -13.21
N ILE A 2 -1.29 4.88 -14.11
CA ILE A 2 -0.14 5.72 -13.73
C ILE A 2 -0.58 7.20 -13.68
N PHE A 3 -0.15 7.96 -12.67
CA PHE A 3 -0.51 9.37 -12.50
C PHE A 3 -0.18 10.25 -13.72
N ASN A 4 0.94 10.00 -14.40
CA ASN A 4 1.36 10.75 -15.59
C ASN A 4 0.72 10.25 -16.91
N SER A 5 -0.33 9.44 -16.86
CA SER A 5 -0.99 8.91 -18.06
C SER A 5 -2.17 9.77 -18.50
N ALA A 6 -2.41 9.86 -19.82
CA ALA A 6 -3.59 10.52 -20.37
C ALA A 6 -4.91 9.88 -19.87
N VAL A 7 -4.89 8.57 -19.62
CA VAL A 7 -6.02 7.81 -19.05
C VAL A 7 -6.39 8.34 -17.67
N PHE A 8 -5.40 8.67 -16.83
CA PHE A 8 -5.64 9.27 -15.51
C PHE A 8 -6.30 10.64 -15.62
N ILE A 9 -5.84 11.50 -16.53
CA ILE A 9 -6.42 12.84 -16.72
C ILE A 9 -7.88 12.72 -17.14
N TYR A 10 -8.19 11.84 -18.10
CA TYR A 10 -9.56 11.60 -18.54
C TYR A 10 -10.44 11.09 -17.39
N PHE A 11 -9.97 10.08 -16.65
CA PHE A 11 -10.67 9.57 -15.47
C PHE A 11 -10.93 10.66 -14.43
N PHE A 12 -9.91 11.45 -14.10
CA PHE A 12 -10.01 12.54 -13.12
C PHE A 12 -11.01 13.61 -13.55
N LEU A 13 -11.00 14.01 -14.83
CA LEU A 13 -11.97 14.97 -15.37
C LEU A 13 -13.40 14.46 -15.29
N VAL A 14 -13.63 13.18 -15.61
CA VAL A 14 -14.97 12.56 -15.49
C VAL A 14 -15.43 12.54 -14.03
N VAL A 15 -14.57 12.12 -13.10
CA VAL A 15 -14.89 12.11 -11.66
C VAL A 15 -15.20 13.53 -11.17
N LEU A 16 -14.41 14.53 -11.56
CA LEU A 16 -14.62 15.93 -11.17
C LEU A 16 -15.92 16.49 -11.76
N ALA A 17 -16.23 16.19 -13.01
CA ALA A 17 -17.48 16.61 -13.65
C ALA A 17 -18.72 16.02 -12.93
N VAL A 18 -18.69 14.74 -12.59
CA VAL A 18 -19.78 14.09 -11.83
C VAL A 18 -19.90 14.67 -10.43
N CYS A 19 -18.77 14.92 -9.76
CA CYS A 19 -18.77 15.52 -8.42
C CYS A 19 -19.31 16.96 -8.45
N TYR A 20 -18.94 17.75 -9.46
CA TYR A 20 -19.49 19.09 -9.69
C TYR A 20 -21.00 19.03 -9.95
N PHE A 21 -21.46 18.08 -10.77
CA PHE A 21 -22.88 17.88 -11.03
C PHE A 21 -23.67 17.57 -9.75
N PHE A 22 -23.16 16.70 -8.88
CA PHE A 22 -23.76 16.45 -7.57
C PHE A 22 -23.76 17.67 -6.65
N ALA A 23 -22.72 18.51 -6.72
CA ALA A 23 -22.64 19.76 -5.97
C ALA A 23 -23.70 20.77 -6.45
N VAL A 24 -23.85 20.95 -7.76
CA VAL A 24 -24.85 21.86 -8.36
C VAL A 24 -26.28 21.41 -8.05
N ARG A 25 -26.56 20.10 -8.07
CA ARG A 25 -27.88 19.55 -7.72
C ARG A 25 -28.18 19.57 -6.22
N LYS A 26 -27.29 20.10 -5.37
CA LYS A 26 -27.39 20.05 -3.90
C LYS A 26 -27.68 18.62 -3.40
N THR A 27 -27.13 17.62 -4.08
CA THR A 27 -27.22 16.23 -3.67
C THR A 27 -26.59 16.07 -2.28
N SER A 28 -27.12 15.15 -1.47
CA SER A 28 -26.59 14.87 -0.13
C SER A 28 -25.07 14.66 -0.17
N ARG A 29 -24.36 15.30 0.77
CA ARG A 29 -22.90 15.18 0.92
C ARG A 29 -22.45 13.73 1.11
N THR A 30 -23.31 12.90 1.70
CA THR A 30 -23.04 11.46 1.86
C THR A 30 -22.87 10.74 0.52
N ILE A 31 -23.70 11.08 -0.48
CA ILE A 31 -23.63 10.47 -1.81
C ILE A 31 -22.37 10.93 -2.55
N GLN A 32 -22.01 12.21 -2.41
CA GLN A 32 -20.77 12.76 -2.98
C GLN A 32 -19.54 12.06 -2.39
N ASN A 33 -19.48 11.93 -1.07
CA ASN A 33 -18.37 11.26 -0.39
C ASN A 33 -18.29 9.77 -0.76
N LEU A 34 -19.43 9.08 -0.86
CA LEU A 34 -19.46 7.68 -1.28
C LEU A 34 -18.98 7.53 -2.74
N PHE A 35 -19.39 8.42 -3.63
CA PHE A 35 -18.92 8.43 -5.01
C PHE A 35 -17.39 8.65 -5.08
N LEU A 36 -16.87 9.63 -4.34
CA LEU A 36 -15.44 9.90 -4.25
C LEU A 36 -14.65 8.72 -3.67
N LEU A 37 -15.20 8.06 -2.65
CA LEU A 37 -14.62 6.85 -2.07
C LEU A 37 -14.51 5.74 -3.13
N ILE A 38 -15.60 5.45 -3.84
CA ILE A 38 -15.64 4.42 -4.89
C ILE A 38 -14.67 4.79 -6.02
N ALA A 39 -14.67 6.04 -6.47
CA ALA A 39 -13.74 6.51 -7.50
C ALA A 39 -12.28 6.35 -7.06
N SER A 40 -11.96 6.66 -5.80
CA SER A 40 -10.62 6.45 -5.26
C SER A 40 -10.23 4.97 -5.27
N TYR A 41 -11.13 4.07 -4.91
CA TYR A 41 -10.88 2.63 -4.88
C TYR A 41 -10.71 2.04 -6.28
N ILE A 42 -11.49 2.50 -7.27
CA ILE A 42 -11.30 2.12 -8.68
C ILE A 42 -9.92 2.56 -9.17
N PHE A 43 -9.52 3.79 -8.85
CA PHE A 43 -8.22 4.33 -9.25
C PHE A 43 -7.05 3.51 -8.67
N TYR A 44 -7.09 3.23 -7.36
CA TYR A 44 -6.07 2.42 -6.69
C TYR A 44 -6.09 0.96 -7.14
N GLY A 45 -7.27 0.35 -7.30
CA GLY A 45 -7.44 -1.02 -7.78
C GLY A 45 -6.94 -1.24 -9.20
N TRP A 46 -6.93 -0.19 -10.04
CA TRP A 46 -6.33 -0.27 -11.37
C TRP A 46 -4.80 -0.38 -11.32
N TRP A 47 -4.15 0.08 -10.25
CA TRP A 47 -2.69 0.00 -10.15
C TRP A 47 -2.25 -1.38 -9.66
N ASP A 48 -2.71 -1.80 -8.49
CA ASP A 48 -2.54 -3.17 -7.98
C ASP A 48 -3.68 -3.47 -6.99
N TRP A 49 -4.26 -4.65 -7.12
CA TRP A 49 -5.35 -5.10 -6.27
C TRP A 49 -4.89 -5.43 -4.83
N ILE A 50 -3.61 -5.76 -4.61
CA ILE A 50 -3.04 -6.02 -3.29
C ILE A 50 -3.00 -4.72 -2.48
N PHE A 51 -2.59 -3.61 -3.08
CA PHE A 51 -2.62 -2.29 -2.43
C PHE A 51 -4.04 -1.78 -2.22
N LEU A 52 -4.99 -2.17 -3.08
CA LEU A 52 -6.40 -1.89 -2.84
C LEU A 52 -6.88 -2.56 -1.54
N ILE A 53 -6.60 -3.86 -1.38
CA ILE A 53 -6.96 -4.59 -0.15
C ILE A 53 -6.32 -3.93 1.07
N LEU A 54 -5.06 -3.49 0.94
CA LEU A 54 -4.35 -2.79 1.99
C LEU A 54 -5.02 -1.46 2.38
N ILE A 55 -5.37 -0.63 1.40
CA ILE A 55 -6.03 0.66 1.62
C ILE A 55 -7.41 0.44 2.26
N VAL A 56 -8.17 -0.56 1.79
CA VAL A 56 -9.46 -0.94 2.39
C VAL A 56 -9.26 -1.35 3.84
N PHE A 57 -8.28 -2.21 4.13
CA PHE A 57 -7.97 -2.66 5.48
C PHE A 57 -7.64 -1.49 6.41
N VAL A 58 -6.70 -0.62 6.01
CA VAL A 58 -6.33 0.59 6.78
C VAL A 58 -7.54 1.50 7.01
N SER A 59 -8.32 1.75 5.96
CA SER A 59 -9.51 2.62 6.04
C SER A 59 -10.54 2.07 7.02
N VAL A 60 -10.82 0.76 6.96
CA VAL A 60 -11.80 0.09 7.82
C VAL A 60 -11.30 0.03 9.26
N SER A 61 -10.03 -0.32 9.48
CA SER A 61 -9.42 -0.32 10.82
C SER A 61 -9.48 1.05 11.47
N ASN A 62 -9.10 2.10 10.74
CA ASN A 62 -9.17 3.47 11.26
C ASN A 62 -10.61 3.93 11.51
N PHE A 63 -11.57 3.51 10.68
CA PHE A 63 -12.99 3.79 10.91
C PHE A 63 -13.49 3.16 12.22
N TYR A 64 -13.16 1.89 12.48
CA TYR A 64 -13.55 1.24 13.73
C TYR A 64 -12.86 1.85 14.96
N ILE A 65 -11.58 2.19 14.86
CA ILE A 65 -10.86 2.84 15.96
C ILE A 65 -11.47 4.22 16.26
N ALA A 66 -11.82 4.99 15.22
CA ALA A 66 -12.49 6.28 15.38
C ALA A 66 -13.86 6.12 16.07
N LEU A 67 -14.64 5.11 15.71
CA LEU A 67 -15.93 4.84 16.36
C LEU A 67 -15.75 4.45 17.84
N LEU A 68 -14.73 3.65 18.17
CA LEU A 68 -14.40 3.31 19.55
C LEU A 68 -13.91 4.52 20.36
N MET A 69 -13.23 5.45 19.71
CA MET A 69 -12.78 6.70 20.33
C MET A 69 -13.95 7.61 20.72
N GLU A 70 -15.02 7.66 19.91
CA GLU A 70 -16.24 8.41 20.25
C GLU A 70 -16.97 7.82 21.46
N GLN A 71 -16.93 6.49 21.63
CA GLN A 71 -17.62 5.81 22.73
C GLN A 71 -16.84 5.81 24.05
N LYS A 72 -15.50 5.86 24.00
CA LYS A 72 -14.65 5.67 25.18
C LYS A 72 -13.59 6.77 25.30
N GLU A 73 -14.03 7.93 25.78
CA GLU A 73 -13.18 9.10 26.06
C GLU A 73 -11.93 8.78 26.91
N SER A 74 -12.06 7.89 27.91
CA SER A 74 -10.96 7.56 28.84
C SER A 74 -9.76 6.86 28.19
N ILE A 75 -9.97 6.13 27.09
CA ILE A 75 -8.91 5.40 26.36
C ILE A 75 -8.61 6.01 25.00
N ARG A 76 -9.15 7.20 24.68
CA ARG A 76 -9.01 7.86 23.38
C ARG A 76 -7.55 8.01 22.94
N GLY A 77 -6.66 8.37 23.87
CA GLY A 77 -5.22 8.49 23.59
C GLY A 77 -4.55 7.16 23.24
N HIS A 78 -4.93 6.06 23.89
CA HIS A 78 -4.40 4.72 23.60
C HIS A 78 -4.91 4.21 22.25
N LEU A 79 -6.17 4.49 21.92
CA LEU A 79 -6.76 4.14 20.61
C LEU A 79 -6.08 4.89 19.47
N LEU A 80 -5.80 6.19 19.64
CA LEU A 80 -5.02 6.97 18.67
C LEU A 80 -3.61 6.42 18.49
N PHE A 81 -2.92 6.12 19.59
CA PHE A 81 -1.59 5.52 19.54
C PHE A 81 -1.63 4.18 18.78
N LEU A 82 -2.63 3.34 19.05
CA LEU A 82 -2.83 2.07 18.36
C LEU A 82 -3.04 2.25 16.85
N ALA A 83 -3.90 3.20 16.44
CA ALA A 83 -4.11 3.51 15.02
C ALA A 83 -2.81 3.92 14.32
N VAL A 84 -2.05 4.84 14.93
CA VAL A 84 -0.78 5.30 14.38
C VAL A 84 0.23 4.16 14.29
N VAL A 85 0.31 3.30 15.31
CA VAL A 85 1.20 2.13 15.32
C VAL A 85 0.82 1.15 14.22
N ILE A 86 -0.47 0.91 13.97
CA ILE A 86 -0.95 0.05 12.87
C ILE A 86 -0.54 0.65 11.52
N ASP A 87 -0.84 1.92 11.28
CA ASP A 87 -0.54 2.60 10.02
C ASP A 87 0.97 2.66 9.74
N MET A 88 1.76 3.02 10.75
CA MET A 88 3.23 3.03 10.66
C MET A 88 3.81 1.62 10.52
N GLY A 89 3.24 0.64 11.21
CA GLY A 89 3.66 -0.76 11.13
C GLY A 89 3.46 -1.35 9.74
N ILE A 90 2.30 -1.08 9.13
CA ILE A 90 2.00 -1.46 7.75
C ILE A 90 3.00 -0.78 6.80
N LEU A 91 3.17 0.54 6.91
CA LEU A 91 4.10 1.28 6.07
C LEU A 91 5.55 0.76 6.20
N GLY A 92 5.99 0.50 7.43
CA GLY A 92 7.30 -0.06 7.72
C GLY A 92 7.47 -1.46 7.14
N PHE A 93 6.48 -2.34 7.29
CA PHE A 93 6.50 -3.68 6.72
C PHE A 93 6.69 -3.62 5.20
N PHE A 94 5.84 -2.88 4.48
CA PHE A 94 5.96 -2.79 3.02
C PHE A 94 7.26 -2.12 2.56
N LYS A 95 7.79 -1.17 3.33
CA LYS A 95 9.06 -0.50 3.01
C LYS A 95 10.27 -1.43 3.14
N TYR A 96 10.30 -2.26 4.18
CA TYR A 96 11.46 -3.09 4.51
C TYR A 96 11.30 -4.57 4.16
N TYR A 97 10.15 -4.98 3.62
CA TYR A 97 9.88 -6.37 3.27
C TYR A 97 10.97 -6.97 2.38
N ASN A 98 11.31 -6.30 1.29
CA ASN A 98 12.32 -6.79 0.35
C ASN A 98 13.71 -6.87 0.99
N PHE A 99 14.09 -5.85 1.76
CA PHE A 99 15.35 -5.88 2.52
C PHE A 99 15.39 -7.05 3.51
N PHE A 100 14.29 -7.32 4.23
CA PHE A 100 14.22 -8.42 5.19
C PHE A 100 14.39 -9.78 4.51
N ILE A 101 13.69 -10.01 3.40
CA ILE A 101 13.78 -11.25 2.62
C ILE A 101 15.18 -11.44 2.02
N GLU A 102 15.79 -10.41 1.47
CA GLU A 102 17.16 -10.46 0.93
C GLU A 102 18.19 -10.84 2.01
N ASN A 103 18.13 -10.20 3.18
CA ASN A 103 19.05 -10.52 4.27
C ASN A 103 18.82 -11.93 4.83
N LEU A 104 17.55 -12.33 4.99
CA LEU A 104 17.22 -13.67 5.47
C LEU A 104 17.73 -14.75 4.49
N SER A 105 17.54 -14.55 3.19
CA SER A 105 18.06 -15.45 2.16
C SER A 105 19.59 -15.53 2.20
N THR A 106 20.28 -14.41 2.44
CA THR A 106 21.75 -14.35 2.53
C THR A 106 22.27 -15.10 3.76
N ILE A 107 21.63 -14.93 4.92
CA ILE A 107 21.99 -15.64 6.15
C ILE A 107 21.76 -17.15 5.99
N LEU A 108 20.63 -17.55 5.39
CA LEU A 108 20.30 -18.95 5.13
C LEU A 108 21.28 -19.60 4.14
N LYS A 109 21.68 -18.90 3.08
CA LYS A 109 22.70 -19.38 2.14
C LYS A 109 24.06 -19.52 2.82
N THR A 110 24.46 -18.52 3.62
CA THR A 110 25.76 -18.53 4.32
C THR A 110 25.82 -19.63 5.37
N SER A 111 24.74 -19.86 6.12
CA SER A 111 24.66 -20.94 7.13
C SER A 111 24.59 -22.33 6.49
N ALA A 112 23.90 -22.47 5.35
CA ALA A 112 23.86 -23.72 4.59
C ALA A 112 25.24 -24.09 4.00
N VAL A 113 25.99 -23.10 3.50
CA VAL A 113 27.38 -23.29 3.05
C VAL A 113 28.28 -23.70 4.21
N PHE A 114 28.12 -23.09 5.39
CA PHE A 114 28.87 -23.44 6.60
C PHE A 114 28.58 -24.87 7.08
N LEU A 115 27.34 -25.36 6.90
CA LEU A 115 26.93 -26.72 7.24
C LEU A 115 27.33 -27.78 6.18
N GLY A 116 28.11 -27.42 5.16
CA GLY A 116 28.63 -28.35 4.16
C GLY A 116 27.62 -28.80 3.11
N ALA A 117 26.44 -28.17 3.04
CA ALA A 117 25.44 -28.43 2.01
C ALA A 117 25.82 -27.71 0.71
N GLN A 118 26.86 -28.20 0.03
CA GLN A 118 27.42 -27.59 -1.20
C GLN A 118 26.49 -27.68 -2.42
N ASN A 119 25.47 -28.55 -2.40
CA ASN A 119 24.66 -28.90 -3.58
C ASN A 119 23.14 -28.76 -3.39
N SER A 120 22.68 -27.85 -2.53
CA SER A 120 21.24 -27.63 -2.39
C SER A 120 20.74 -26.60 -3.42
N THR A 121 20.43 -27.11 -4.61
CA THR A 121 19.43 -26.56 -5.55
C THR A 121 18.06 -26.27 -4.92
N LEU A 122 17.90 -26.56 -3.62
CA LEU A 122 16.75 -26.28 -2.77
C LEU A 122 16.67 -24.82 -2.28
N PHE A 123 17.78 -24.07 -2.24
CA PHE A 123 17.77 -22.63 -1.89
C PHE A 123 17.74 -21.75 -3.15
N ARG A 124 16.87 -22.14 -4.09
CA ARG A 124 16.63 -21.38 -5.30
C ARG A 124 15.96 -20.06 -4.92
N ASP A 125 16.50 -18.97 -5.45
CA ASP A 125 15.98 -17.59 -5.28
C ASP A 125 14.50 -17.45 -5.66
N ASP A 126 13.94 -18.44 -6.35
CA ASP A 126 12.54 -18.53 -6.78
C ASP A 126 11.52 -18.79 -5.64
N ILE A 127 11.96 -19.33 -4.48
CA ILE A 127 11.03 -19.66 -3.36
C ILE A 127 10.65 -18.41 -2.56
N PHE A 128 11.58 -17.47 -2.42
CA PHE A 128 11.26 -16.17 -1.86
C PHE A 128 10.63 -15.36 -2.96
N LEU A 129 9.30 -15.39 -3.02
CA LEU A 129 8.48 -14.41 -3.75
C LEU A 129 9.09 -13.03 -3.52
N GLN A 130 9.93 -12.56 -4.45
CA GLN A 130 10.20 -11.15 -4.62
C GLN A 130 8.83 -10.55 -4.94
N ILE A 131 8.11 -10.15 -3.90
CA ILE A 131 6.99 -9.24 -4.03
C ILE A 131 7.66 -7.95 -4.54
N ILE A 132 7.75 -7.90 -5.87
CA ILE A 132 7.99 -6.69 -6.62
C ILE A 132 6.88 -5.76 -6.17
N LEU A 133 7.22 -4.88 -5.24
CA LEU A 133 6.62 -3.58 -5.15
C LEU A 133 7.26 -2.79 -6.29
N PRO A 134 6.57 -2.59 -7.42
CA PRO A 134 7.02 -1.56 -8.32
C PRO A 134 6.77 -0.23 -7.60
N VAL A 135 7.69 0.71 -7.77
CA VAL A 135 7.56 2.13 -7.40
C VAL A 135 7.86 2.47 -5.92
N GLY A 136 9.14 2.46 -5.55
CA GLY A 136 9.57 3.11 -4.30
C GLY A 136 11.07 3.20 -4.05
N ILE A 137 11.85 2.31 -4.67
CA ILE A 137 13.33 2.29 -4.53
C ILE A 137 14.06 2.42 -5.88
N SER A 138 13.33 2.37 -7.00
CA SER A 138 13.90 2.60 -8.34
C SER A 138 14.32 4.05 -8.59
N PHE A 139 13.92 5.02 -7.75
CA PHE A 139 14.37 6.42 -7.86
C PHE A 139 15.80 6.66 -7.37
N LEU A 140 16.43 5.70 -6.68
CA LEU A 140 17.85 5.78 -6.28
C LEU A 140 18.79 4.97 -7.17
N ARG A 141 18.29 4.37 -8.27
CA ARG A 141 19.17 3.94 -9.35
C ARG A 141 19.24 5.08 -10.35
N SER A 142 20.05 6.09 -10.05
CA SER A 142 20.74 6.77 -11.14
C SER A 142 21.42 5.67 -11.94
N LYS A 143 20.91 5.37 -13.13
CA LYS A 143 21.71 4.70 -14.15
C LYS A 143 22.86 5.67 -14.46
N PRO A 144 24.13 5.38 -14.17
CA PRO A 144 25.13 5.71 -15.17
C PRO A 144 24.89 4.73 -16.32
N PHE A 145 24.15 5.19 -17.32
CA PHE A 145 24.59 4.88 -18.67
C PHE A 145 26.03 5.35 -18.75
N LEU A 146 26.97 4.44 -19.00
CA LEU A 146 28.02 4.55 -20.01
C LEU A 146 28.88 3.27 -19.95
N THR A 147 28.87 2.57 -21.09
CA THR A 147 29.81 1.55 -21.60
C THR A 147 30.10 0.32 -20.75
#